data_AF-A0A2V7WSL8-F1
#
_entry.id   AF-A0A2V7WSL8-F1
#
_cell.length_a   1.000
_cell.length_b   1.000
_cell.length_c   1.000
_cell.angle_alpha   90.00
_cell.angle_beta   90.00
_cell.angle_gamma   90.00
#
_symmetry.space_group_name_H-M   'P 1'
#
loop_
_entity.id
_entity.type
_entity.pdbx_description
1 polymer ?
#
loop_
_entity_poly.entity_id
_entity_poly.type
_entity_poly.pdbx_seq_one_letter_code
_entity_poly.pdbx_strand_id
1 'polypeptide(L)'
;MPRHREAVYIIVLAVVSGALLFAQTKSAKHGSGVQQKEFGTHEGRPVNLYTLKNAHGVEIQAMNYGGIILSIRVPDRKGEFADIVLGHDKLEGYVPNKPYLGAIVGRYANRIANGTFTVEGKTYTLPKNDGPNTLHGGTTRTFDKVVWDAEP
;
A
#
# COMPACT_ATOMS: atom_id res chain seq x y z
N MET A 1 -92.00 -4.94 14.28
CA MET A 1 -91.71 -6.40 14.28
C MET A 1 -90.24 -6.61 13.90
N PRO A 2 -89.34 -6.95 14.84
CA PRO A 2 -87.96 -7.29 14.50
C PRO A 2 -87.82 -8.81 14.29
N ARG A 3 -87.07 -9.21 13.26
CA ARG A 3 -86.82 -10.62 12.94
C ARG A 3 -85.32 -10.86 12.79
N HIS A 4 -84.86 -11.81 13.61
CA HIS A 4 -83.74 -12.75 13.44
C HIS A 4 -82.29 -12.30 13.73
N ARG A 5 -81.76 -12.99 14.75
CA ARG A 5 -80.37 -13.32 15.10
C ARG A 5 -79.85 -14.35 14.06
N GLU A 6 -78.58 -14.54 13.70
CA GLU A 6 -77.40 -14.98 14.48
C GLU A 6 -76.14 -14.98 13.56
N ALA A 7 -74.96 -14.84 14.17
CA ALA A 7 -73.63 -15.42 13.82
C ALA A 7 -72.83 -15.02 12.55
N VAL A 8 -71.58 -14.56 12.71
CA VAL A 8 -70.32 -15.35 12.64
C VAL A 8 -69.09 -14.41 12.58
N TYR A 9 -68.03 -14.87 13.25
CA TYR A 9 -66.68 -14.33 13.51
C TYR A 9 -65.88 -13.81 12.30
N ILE A 10 -64.96 -12.85 12.52
CA ILE A 10 -63.49 -13.06 12.55
C ILE A 10 -62.77 -11.74 12.89
N ILE A 11 -61.91 -11.82 13.90
CA ILE A 11 -60.91 -10.82 14.31
C ILE A 11 -59.70 -10.95 13.39
N VAL A 12 -59.19 -9.84 12.82
CA VAL A 12 -57.74 -9.65 12.62
C VAL A 12 -57.39 -8.18 12.87
N LEU A 13 -56.76 -7.93 14.02
CA LEU A 13 -56.02 -6.71 14.36
C LEU A 13 -54.75 -6.65 13.49
N ALA A 14 -54.65 -5.68 12.57
CA ALA A 14 -53.40 -5.38 11.89
C ALA A 14 -52.56 -4.44 12.76
N VAL A 15 -51.68 -5.03 13.57
CA VAL A 15 -50.59 -4.34 14.27
C VAL A 15 -49.54 -3.95 13.22
N VAL A 16 -49.47 -2.66 12.86
CA VAL A 16 -48.37 -2.15 12.03
C VAL A 16 -47.17 -1.89 12.95
N SER A 17 -46.43 -2.95 13.24
CA SER A 17 -45.06 -2.89 13.73
C SER A 17 -44.13 -3.28 12.58
N GLY A 18 -43.86 -2.32 11.70
CA GLY A 18 -42.95 -2.48 10.55
C GLY A 18 -41.56 -1.94 10.87
N ALA A 19 -40.69 -2.86 11.28
CA ALA A 19 -39.26 -2.77 11.56
C ALA A 19 -38.46 -1.56 11.02
N LEU A 20 -37.68 -0.94 11.92
CA LEU A 20 -36.46 -0.21 11.55
C LEU A 20 -35.56 -1.12 10.71
N LEU A 21 -35.32 -0.74 9.46
CA LEU A 21 -34.29 -1.31 8.60
C LEU A 21 -32.90 -0.91 9.16
N PHE A 22 -32.34 -1.72 10.05
CA PHE A 22 -30.90 -1.77 10.21
C PHE A 22 -30.34 -2.41 8.94
N ALA A 23 -29.84 -1.60 8.01
CA ALA A 23 -28.98 -2.07 6.94
C ALA A 23 -27.74 -2.70 7.57
N GLN A 24 -27.74 -4.03 7.71
CA GLN A 24 -26.54 -4.78 8.03
C GLN A 24 -25.60 -4.64 6.82
N THR A 25 -24.63 -3.74 6.91
CA THR A 25 -23.49 -3.75 6.00
C THR A 25 -22.69 -5.02 6.29
N LYS A 26 -22.97 -6.11 5.55
CA LYS A 26 -22.07 -7.25 5.51
C LYS A 26 -20.75 -6.73 4.93
N SER A 27 -19.73 -6.60 5.78
CA SER A 27 -18.37 -6.36 5.32
C SER A 27 -18.01 -7.49 4.37
N ALA A 28 -17.84 -7.19 3.08
CA ALA A 28 -17.32 -8.15 2.13
C ALA A 28 -15.94 -8.58 2.63
N LYS A 29 -15.78 -9.88 2.92
CA LYS A 29 -14.49 -10.45 3.29
C LYS A 29 -13.61 -10.36 2.05
N HIS A 30 -12.66 -9.43 2.04
CA HIS A 30 -11.75 -9.32 0.92
C HIS A 30 -10.81 -10.53 0.93
N GLY A 31 -10.54 -11.11 -0.25
CA GLY A 31 -9.53 -12.15 -0.36
C GLY A 31 -8.18 -11.60 0.05
N SER A 32 -7.51 -12.25 1.01
CA SER A 32 -6.13 -11.94 1.38
C SER A 32 -5.15 -12.71 0.51
N GLY A 33 -4.08 -12.07 0.05
CA GLY A 33 -3.04 -12.73 -0.75
C GLY A 33 -2.06 -11.76 -1.39
N VAL A 34 -1.07 -12.34 -2.07
CA VAL A 34 -0.06 -11.61 -2.85
C VAL A 34 -0.26 -11.96 -4.32
N GLN A 35 -0.38 -10.93 -5.17
CA GLN A 35 -0.36 -11.08 -6.62
C GLN A 35 0.95 -10.51 -7.16
N GLN A 36 1.55 -11.20 -8.13
CA GLN A 36 2.76 -10.75 -8.80
C GLN A 36 2.46 -10.53 -10.29
N LYS A 37 2.96 -9.44 -10.85
CA LYS A 37 2.97 -9.19 -12.30
C LYS A 37 4.28 -8.54 -12.74
N GLU A 38 4.66 -8.74 -13.99
CA GLU A 38 5.76 -7.99 -14.59
C GLU A 38 5.41 -6.50 -14.69
N PHE A 39 6.35 -5.64 -14.32
CA PHE A 39 6.21 -4.18 -14.34
C PHE A 39 7.19 -3.51 -15.30
N GLY A 40 8.27 -4.20 -15.65
CA GLY A 40 9.24 -3.76 -16.66
C GLY A 40 10.57 -4.48 -16.52
N THR A 41 11.61 -3.90 -17.09
CA THR A 41 12.99 -4.41 -17.00
C THR A 41 13.94 -3.26 -16.69
N HIS A 42 14.95 -3.52 -15.86
CA HIS A 42 16.02 -2.57 -15.58
C HIS A 42 17.38 -3.28 -15.68
N GLU A 43 18.27 -2.77 -16.53
CA GLU A 43 19.59 -3.35 -16.79
C GLU A 43 19.56 -4.86 -17.10
N GLY A 44 18.55 -5.29 -17.88
CA GLY A 44 18.37 -6.70 -18.26
C GLY A 44 17.79 -7.59 -17.16
N ARG A 45 17.43 -7.04 -15.99
CA ARG A 45 16.76 -7.77 -14.91
C ARG A 45 15.26 -7.45 -14.87
N PRO A 46 14.39 -8.46 -14.68
CA PRO A 46 12.95 -8.25 -14.57
C PRO A 46 12.61 -7.48 -13.30
N VAL A 47 11.73 -6.49 -13.45
CA VAL A 47 11.12 -5.75 -12.35
C VAL A 47 9.68 -6.20 -12.23
N ASN A 48 9.32 -6.75 -11.07
CA ASN A 48 7.99 -7.26 -10.77
C ASN A 48 7.30 -6.34 -9.78
N LEU A 49 6.00 -6.15 -9.96
CA LEU A 49 5.10 -5.52 -9.00
C LEU A 49 4.39 -6.60 -8.20
N TYR A 50 4.40 -6.43 -6.87
CA TYR A 50 3.72 -7.26 -5.89
C TYR A 50 2.58 -6.45 -5.30
N THR A 51 1.35 -6.96 -5.45
CA THR A 51 0.14 -6.38 -4.85
C THR A 51 -0.29 -7.26 -3.68
N LEU A 52 -0.15 -6.72 -2.47
CA LEU A 52 -0.53 -7.38 -1.23
C LEU A 52 -1.89 -6.84 -0.80
N LYS A 53 -2.86 -7.73 -0.56
CA LYS A 53 -4.19 -7.37 -0.07
C LYS A 53 -4.50 -8.12 1.21
N ASN A 54 -5.03 -7.43 2.22
CA ASN A 54 -5.49 -8.06 3.45
C ASN A 54 -7.02 -8.27 3.45
N ALA A 55 -7.52 -8.98 4.47
CA ALA A 55 -8.95 -9.30 4.60
C ALA A 55 -9.87 -8.08 4.77
N HIS A 56 -9.30 -6.93 5.14
CA HIS A 56 -10.00 -5.66 5.33
C HIS A 56 -9.98 -4.78 4.07
N GLY A 57 -9.40 -5.26 2.97
CA GLY A 57 -9.35 -4.56 1.70
C GLY A 57 -8.19 -3.57 1.57
N VAL A 58 -7.34 -3.40 2.60
CA VAL A 58 -6.11 -2.61 2.48
C VAL A 58 -5.20 -3.27 1.45
N GLU A 59 -4.67 -2.45 0.55
CA GLU A 59 -3.82 -2.87 -0.55
C GLU A 59 -2.49 -2.11 -0.52
N ILE A 60 -1.38 -2.84 -0.68
CA ILE A 60 -0.04 -2.28 -0.85
C ILE A 60 0.51 -2.77 -2.18
N GLN A 61 1.09 -1.87 -2.96
CA GLN A 61 1.84 -2.22 -4.16
C GLN A 61 3.31 -1.87 -3.96
N ALA A 62 4.18 -2.85 -4.14
CA ALA A 62 5.63 -2.67 -4.05
C ALA A 62 6.33 -3.38 -5.22
N MET A 63 7.47 -2.86 -5.66
CA MET A 63 8.28 -3.50 -6.70
C MET A 63 9.66 -3.89 -6.18
N ASN A 64 10.27 -4.90 -6.79
CA ASN A 64 11.60 -5.36 -6.41
C ASN A 64 12.73 -4.42 -6.86
N TYR A 65 12.50 -3.50 -7.79
CA TYR A 65 13.45 -2.41 -8.04
C TYR A 65 13.40 -1.40 -6.89
N GLY A 66 14.55 -1.20 -6.22
CA GLY A 66 14.68 -0.31 -5.08
C GLY A 66 13.87 -0.71 -3.84
N GLY A 67 13.17 -1.86 -3.88
CA GLY A 67 12.17 -2.23 -2.88
C GLY A 67 11.08 -1.17 -2.71
N ILE A 68 10.74 -0.47 -3.79
CA ILE A 68 9.91 0.74 -3.74
C ILE A 68 8.46 0.38 -3.43
N ILE A 69 7.83 1.09 -2.50
CA ILE A 69 6.38 1.13 -2.32
C ILE A 69 5.81 2.18 -3.27
N LEU A 70 4.90 1.76 -4.16
CA LEU A 70 4.26 2.61 -5.16
C LEU A 70 2.90 3.12 -4.70
N SER A 71 2.17 2.33 -3.91
CA SER A 71 0.78 2.61 -3.52
C SER A 71 0.46 1.99 -2.17
N ILE A 72 -0.28 2.71 -1.34
CA ILE A 72 -0.91 2.20 -0.13
C ILE A 72 -2.35 2.69 -0.12
N ARG A 73 -3.30 1.80 -0.38
CA ARG A 73 -4.73 2.13 -0.41
C ARG A 73 -5.41 1.72 0.89
N VAL A 74 -5.95 2.70 1.60
CA VAL A 74 -6.63 2.50 2.90
C VAL A 74 -7.97 3.24 2.93
N PRO A 75 -8.96 2.75 3.70
CA PRO A 75 -10.24 3.43 3.85
C PRO A 75 -10.13 4.63 4.79
N ASP A 76 -10.87 5.69 4.49
CA ASP A 76 -11.12 6.78 5.42
C ASP A 76 -12.22 6.42 6.44
N ARG A 77 -12.63 7.40 7.27
CA ARG A 77 -13.71 7.22 8.27
C ARG A 77 -15.09 6.88 7.67
N LYS A 78 -15.30 7.10 6.38
CA LYS A 78 -16.53 6.75 5.64
C LYS A 78 -16.40 5.40 4.92
N GLY A 79 -15.23 4.77 4.96
CA GLY A 79 -14.94 3.54 4.22
C GLY A 79 -14.43 3.77 2.80
N GLU A 80 -14.19 5.02 2.40
CA GLU A 80 -13.73 5.36 1.05
C GLU A 80 -12.23 5.15 0.93
N PHE A 81 -11.80 4.34 -0.04
CA PHE A 81 -10.38 4.00 -0.21
C PHE A 81 -9.64 5.03 -1.05
N ALA A 82 -8.53 5.54 -0.51
CA ALA A 82 -7.61 6.43 -1.22
C ALA A 82 -6.18 5.92 -1.12
N ASP A 83 -5.36 6.24 -2.13
CA ASP A 83 -3.91 6.08 -2.04
C ASP A 83 -3.32 7.19 -1.17
N ILE A 84 -2.45 6.82 -0.24
CA ILE A 84 -1.89 7.74 0.77
C ILE A 84 -0.39 7.98 0.62
N VAL A 85 0.25 7.45 -0.43
CA VAL A 85 1.66 7.70 -0.73
C VAL A 85 1.86 8.43 -2.04
N LEU A 86 2.98 9.14 -2.16
CA LEU A 86 3.42 9.73 -3.42
C LEU A 86 4.16 8.69 -4.24
N GLY A 87 3.94 8.72 -5.55
CA GLY A 87 4.59 7.80 -6.48
C GLY A 87 4.46 8.22 -7.94
N HIS A 88 4.94 7.34 -8.80
CA HIS A 88 4.78 7.40 -10.25
C HIS A 88 3.97 6.20 -10.74
N ASP A 89 3.30 6.36 -11.87
CA ASP A 89 2.48 5.29 -12.47
C ASP A 89 3.32 4.22 -13.19
N LYS A 90 4.57 4.53 -13.55
CA LYS A 90 5.43 3.68 -14.38
C LYS A 90 6.87 3.60 -13.86
N LEU A 91 7.55 2.50 -14.17
CA LEU A 91 8.93 2.23 -13.78
C LEU A 91 9.89 3.36 -14.17
N GLU A 92 9.70 3.98 -15.35
CA GLU A 92 10.59 5.02 -15.87
C GLU A 92 10.63 6.26 -14.95
N GLY A 93 9.54 6.52 -14.21
CA GLY A 93 9.53 7.59 -13.20
C GLY A 93 10.41 7.28 -11.99
N TYR A 94 10.56 6.00 -11.65
CA TYR A 94 11.34 5.55 -10.50
C TYR A 94 12.82 5.34 -10.77
N VAL A 95 13.26 5.18 -12.03
CA VAL A 95 14.69 5.07 -12.35
C VAL A 95 15.49 6.32 -11.91
N PRO A 96 15.02 7.56 -12.14
CA PRO A 96 15.71 8.74 -11.62
C PRO A 96 15.43 9.01 -10.13
N ASN A 97 14.26 8.63 -9.61
CA ASN A 97 13.69 8.85 -8.26
C ASN A 97 14.52 9.72 -7.28
N LYS A 98 14.75 10.98 -7.64
CA LYS A 98 15.58 11.91 -6.83
C LYS A 98 15.06 12.11 -5.41
N PRO A 99 13.73 12.11 -5.15
CA PRO A 99 13.20 12.23 -3.79
C PRO A 99 13.18 10.92 -3.00
N TYR A 100 13.65 9.80 -3.57
CA TYR A 100 13.63 8.47 -2.93
C TYR A 100 12.23 8.00 -2.54
N LEU A 101 11.20 8.35 -3.32
CA LEU A 101 9.80 8.00 -3.05
C LEU A 101 9.67 6.49 -2.86
N GLY A 102 9.19 6.09 -1.68
CA GLY A 102 8.89 4.71 -1.32
C GLY A 102 10.09 3.75 -1.24
N ALA A 103 11.32 4.21 -1.50
CA ALA A 103 12.47 3.32 -1.72
C ALA A 103 13.11 2.79 -0.43
N ILE A 104 13.71 1.59 -0.51
CA ILE A 104 14.66 1.11 0.48
C ILE A 104 15.96 1.88 0.30
N VAL A 105 16.30 2.69 1.31
CA VAL A 105 17.49 3.53 1.31
C VAL A 105 18.66 2.79 2.00
N GLY A 106 19.84 2.80 1.38
CA GLY A 106 21.03 2.18 1.96
C GLY A 106 22.27 2.22 1.07
N ARG A 107 23.44 1.82 1.57
CA ARG A 107 23.69 1.10 2.84
C ARG A 107 23.57 1.92 4.12
N TYR A 108 23.61 3.25 4.03
CA TYR A 108 23.41 4.15 5.16
C TYR A 108 22.38 5.21 4.77
N ALA A 109 21.32 5.34 5.56
CA ALA A 109 20.30 6.34 5.34
C ALA A 109 20.72 7.70 5.90
N ASN A 110 20.32 8.77 5.22
CA ASN A 110 20.71 10.14 5.52
C ASN A 110 22.22 10.40 5.30
N ARG A 111 22.79 11.39 5.98
CA ARG A 111 24.08 11.99 5.66
C ARG A 111 25.22 11.39 6.48
N ILE A 112 26.37 11.23 5.83
CA ILE A 112 27.69 11.04 6.44
C ILE A 112 28.49 12.32 6.14
N ALA A 113 28.86 13.01 7.22
CA ALA A 113 29.58 14.28 7.14
C ALA A 113 30.91 14.11 6.40
N ASN A 114 31.21 15.05 5.49
CA ASN A 114 32.43 15.03 4.68
C ASN A 114 32.65 13.77 3.83
N GLY A 115 31.64 12.90 3.72
CA GLY A 115 31.75 11.60 3.08
C GLY A 115 32.82 10.71 3.70
N THR A 116 33.14 10.88 4.99
CA THR A 116 34.18 10.08 5.65
C THR A 116 33.72 9.57 7.01
N PHE A 117 34.19 8.39 7.37
CA PHE A 117 34.00 7.82 8.70
C PHE A 117 35.14 6.85 9.01
N THR A 118 35.36 6.55 10.30
CA THR A 118 36.40 5.62 10.75
C THR A 118 35.77 4.48 11.52
N VAL A 119 36.15 3.25 11.19
CA VAL A 119 35.77 2.04 11.93
C VAL A 119 37.05 1.25 12.21
N GLU A 120 37.26 0.84 13.46
CA GLU A 120 38.42 0.05 13.88
C GLU A 120 39.77 0.67 13.45
N GLY A 121 39.88 2.00 13.57
CA GLY A 121 41.09 2.74 13.21
C GLY A 121 41.31 2.90 11.70
N LYS A 122 40.44 2.34 10.84
CA LYS A 122 40.50 2.52 9.39
C LYS A 122 39.52 3.58 8.92
N THR A 123 40.03 4.60 8.24
CA THR A 123 39.22 5.65 7.61
C THR A 123 38.72 5.19 6.24
N TYR A 124 37.43 5.39 6.02
CA TYR A 124 36.75 5.14 4.75
C TYR A 124 36.29 6.47 4.16
N THR A 125 36.49 6.62 2.86
CA THR A 125 35.99 7.75 2.08
C THR A 125 34.92 7.25 1.13
N LEU A 126 33.80 7.97 1.09
CA LEU A 126 32.60 7.66 0.34
C LEU A 126 32.36 8.72 -0.75
N PRO A 127 31.61 8.37 -1.82
CA PRO A 127 31.20 9.34 -2.82
C PRO A 127 30.40 10.49 -2.19
N LYS A 128 30.75 11.73 -2.53
CA LYS A 128 30.01 12.92 -2.12
C LYS A 128 28.95 13.24 -3.17
N ASN A 129 27.69 13.04 -2.82
CA ASN A 129 26.54 13.28 -3.68
C ASN A 129 25.59 14.37 -3.14
N ASP A 130 25.93 14.98 -1.99
CA ASP A 130 25.18 16.06 -1.37
C ASP A 130 26.16 17.09 -0.77
N GLY A 131 26.67 17.98 -1.63
CA GLY A 131 27.71 18.94 -1.25
C GLY A 131 28.96 18.23 -0.71
N PRO A 132 29.44 18.56 0.51
CA PRO A 132 30.58 17.87 1.10
C PRO A 132 30.24 16.47 1.62
N ASN A 133 28.96 16.08 1.68
CA ASN A 133 28.49 14.89 2.38
C ASN A 133 28.16 13.74 1.44
N THR A 134 28.10 12.53 2.01
CA THR A 134 27.45 11.38 1.36
C THR A 134 26.04 11.26 1.90
N LEU A 135 25.05 11.24 1.02
CA LEU A 135 23.63 11.07 1.32
C LEU A 135 23.15 9.72 0.79
N HIS A 136 22.37 9.00 1.60
CA HIS A 136 21.59 7.82 1.16
C HIS A 136 22.42 6.75 0.42
N GLY A 137 23.63 6.48 0.95
CA GLY A 137 24.52 5.45 0.41
C GLY A 137 25.40 5.90 -0.77
N GLY A 138 25.21 7.10 -1.33
CA GLY A 138 26.08 7.67 -2.36
C GLY A 138 25.49 7.66 -3.78
N THR A 139 26.31 7.33 -4.77
CA THR A 139 26.00 7.59 -6.20
C THR A 139 25.51 6.37 -6.96
N THR A 140 26.24 5.26 -6.90
CA THR A 140 25.99 4.05 -7.70
C THR A 140 25.68 2.86 -6.80
N ARG A 141 24.82 1.96 -7.30
CA ARG A 141 24.48 0.70 -6.64
C ARG A 141 23.99 0.87 -5.19
N THR A 142 23.33 1.99 -4.92
CA THR A 142 22.60 2.25 -3.68
C THR A 142 21.34 1.39 -3.64
N PHE A 143 20.81 1.12 -2.45
CA PHE A 143 19.72 0.14 -2.28
C PHE A 143 18.43 0.54 -3.01
N ASP A 144 18.22 1.83 -3.27
CA ASP A 144 17.10 2.38 -4.02
C ASP A 144 17.22 2.17 -5.54
N LYS A 145 18.40 1.79 -6.03
CA LYS A 145 18.73 1.69 -7.46
C LYS A 145 19.17 0.29 -7.89
N VAL A 146 18.81 -0.73 -7.13
CA VAL A 146 19.11 -2.13 -7.46
C VAL A 146 17.83 -2.94 -7.58
N VAL A 147 17.85 -3.94 -8.47
CA VAL A 147 16.80 -4.95 -8.52
C VAL A 147 17.10 -6.00 -7.45
N TRP A 148 16.20 -6.11 -6.47
CA TRP A 148 16.27 -7.11 -5.42
C TRP A 148 15.71 -8.45 -5.90
N ASP A 149 16.20 -9.54 -5.33
CA ASP A 149 15.53 -10.84 -5.41
C ASP A 149 14.34 -10.82 -4.45
N ALA A 150 13.18 -11.31 -4.91
CA ALA A 150 11.94 -11.23 -4.15
C ALA A 150 11.02 -12.42 -4.46
N GLU A 151 10.31 -12.89 -3.43
CA GLU A 151 9.37 -14.01 -3.47
C GLU A 151 8.03 -13.60 -2.84
N PRO A 152 6.87 -14.05 -3.38
CA PRO A 152 5.54 -13.79 -2.81
C PRO A 152 5.24 -14.48 -1.47
#